data_AF-D3EFU8-F1
#
_entry.id   AF-D3EFU8-F1
#
_cell.length_a   1.000
_cell.length_b   1.000
_cell.length_c   1.000
_cell.angle_alpha   90.00
_cell.angle_beta   90.00
_cell.angle_gamma   90.00
#
_symmetry.space_group_name_H-M   'P 1'
#
loop_
_entity.id
_entity.type
_entity.pdbx_description
1 polymer ?
#
loop_
_entity_poly.entity_id
_entity_poly.type
_entity_poly.pdbx_seq_one_letter_code
_entity_poly.pdbx_strand_id
1 'polypeptide(L)'
;MLWDDFINSEWHDWRGSGRSVDRLAREDWLTEFISEHELHVAVPLTSDELELLRQLRSFLRLCVQRIVAGTLPSRQQVEELNRWMATGPVIRQLKIEEDQKGVLSYIPQNPGLQAAAAEIAGSFAQAIEQGELSRFRICTNPDCLWVYYDDTRNRSKRYCDDKMCGNLMKVRRFRAKKKQQSEPGK
;
A
#
# COMPACT_ATOMS: atom_id res chain seq x y z
N MET A 1 -4.64 -2.79 -4.36
CA MET A 1 -5.67 -3.04 -3.33
C MET A 1 -5.79 -1.77 -2.51
N LEU A 2 -6.90 -1.54 -1.83
CA LEU A 2 -7.10 -0.28 -1.09
C LEU A 2 -5.91 0.09 -0.18
N TRP A 3 -5.43 -0.83 0.66
CA TRP A 3 -4.35 -0.54 1.60
C TRP A 3 -2.98 -0.27 0.94
N ASP A 4 -2.57 -1.01 -0.10
CA ASP A 4 -1.25 -0.82 -0.70
C ASP A 4 -1.24 0.38 -1.64
N ASP A 5 -2.32 0.61 -2.39
CA ASP A 5 -2.50 1.82 -3.18
C ASP A 5 -2.47 3.07 -2.28
N PHE A 6 -3.12 3.00 -1.10
CA PHE A 6 -3.06 4.06 -0.09
C PHE A 6 -1.65 4.27 0.48
N ILE A 7 -0.93 3.21 0.87
CA ILE A 7 0.44 3.33 1.38
C ILE A 7 1.35 4.00 0.32
N ASN A 8 1.16 3.65 -0.95
CA ASN A 8 1.93 4.16 -2.06
C ASN A 8 1.48 5.55 -2.57
N SER A 9 0.55 6.20 -1.88
CA SER A 9 0.30 7.64 -2.06
C SER A 9 1.54 8.48 -1.75
N GLU A 10 2.46 7.99 -0.92
CA GLU A 10 3.83 8.51 -0.86
C GLU A 10 4.64 7.92 -2.02
N TRP A 11 4.74 8.67 -3.12
CA TRP A 11 5.41 8.23 -4.33
C TRP A 11 6.88 8.63 -4.31
N HIS A 12 7.77 7.68 -4.60
CA HIS A 12 9.20 7.93 -4.76
C HIS A 12 9.63 7.76 -6.22
N ASP A 13 10.55 8.61 -6.69
CA ASP A 13 11.15 8.45 -7.99
C ASP A 13 12.11 7.26 -8.03
N TRP A 14 11.55 6.13 -8.48
CA TRP A 14 12.23 4.86 -8.69
C TRP A 14 13.44 4.92 -9.63
N ARG A 15 13.65 6.01 -10.39
CA ARG A 15 14.82 6.18 -11.27
C ARG A 15 16.06 6.69 -10.52
N GLY A 16 15.92 7.12 -9.27
CA GLY A 16 17.03 7.52 -8.40
C GLY A 16 17.35 9.01 -8.40
N SER A 17 16.38 9.88 -8.67
CA SER A 17 16.56 11.33 -8.44
C SER A 17 16.47 11.73 -6.96
N GLY A 18 15.97 10.82 -6.09
CA GLY A 18 15.69 11.11 -4.68
C GLY A 18 14.41 11.91 -4.44
N ARG A 19 13.68 12.31 -5.50
CA ARG A 19 12.41 13.03 -5.37
C ARG A 19 11.33 12.12 -4.78
N SER A 20 10.58 12.64 -3.80
CA SER A 20 9.34 12.07 -3.30
C SER A 20 8.18 13.06 -3.49
N VAL A 21 6.96 12.56 -3.64
CA VAL A 21 5.73 13.34 -3.76
C VAL A 21 4.66 12.72 -2.88
N ASP A 22 4.12 13.50 -1.95
CA ASP A 22 2.91 13.14 -1.23
C ASP A 22 1.68 13.38 -2.10
N ARG A 23 1.13 12.31 -2.67
CA ARG A 23 -0.04 12.37 -3.54
C ARG A 23 -1.34 12.61 -2.78
N LEU A 24 -1.38 12.44 -1.45
CA LEU A 24 -2.54 12.85 -0.66
C LEU A 24 -2.75 14.38 -0.76
N ALA A 25 -1.69 15.16 -0.98
CA ALA A 25 -1.82 16.61 -1.17
C ALA A 25 -2.29 17.01 -2.59
N ARG A 26 -2.52 16.04 -3.48
CA ARG A 26 -2.94 16.27 -4.86
C ARG A 26 -4.43 15.95 -5.02
N GLU A 27 -5.22 16.97 -5.33
CA GLU A 27 -6.68 16.84 -5.48
C GLU A 27 -7.07 15.89 -6.62
N ASP A 28 -6.34 15.90 -7.74
CA ASP A 28 -6.58 15.01 -8.87
C ASP A 28 -6.37 13.54 -8.48
N TRP A 29 -5.28 13.25 -7.78
CA TRP A 29 -4.99 11.91 -7.29
C TRP A 29 -5.99 11.47 -6.20
N LEU A 30 -6.33 12.34 -5.25
CA LEU A 30 -7.32 12.03 -4.21
C LEU A 30 -8.68 11.68 -4.83
N THR A 31 -9.13 12.44 -5.81
CA THR A 31 -10.42 12.21 -6.48
C THR A 31 -10.43 10.86 -7.20
N GLU A 32 -9.35 10.53 -7.92
CA GLU A 32 -9.18 9.24 -8.59
C GLU A 32 -9.16 8.09 -7.57
N PHE A 33 -8.35 8.20 -6.51
CA PHE A 33 -8.24 7.19 -5.45
C PHE A 33 -9.57 6.93 -4.73
N ILE A 34 -10.30 7.99 -4.38
CA ILE A 34 -11.62 7.89 -3.75
C ILE A 34 -12.61 7.17 -4.67
N SER A 35 -12.62 7.53 -5.97
CA SER A 35 -13.51 6.91 -6.94
C SER A 35 -13.17 5.46 -7.24
N GLU A 36 -11.88 5.12 -7.41
CA GLU A 36 -11.41 3.77 -7.75
C GLU A 36 -11.74 2.76 -6.64
N HIS A 37 -11.71 3.21 -5.38
CA HIS A 37 -12.01 2.37 -4.22
C HIS A 37 -13.40 2.60 -3.62
N GLU A 38 -14.30 3.30 -4.32
CA GLU A 38 -15.68 3.55 -3.89
C GLU A 38 -15.81 4.15 -2.47
N LEU A 39 -14.84 5.00 -2.11
CA LEU A 39 -14.83 5.66 -0.80
C LEU A 39 -15.80 6.85 -0.81
N HIS A 40 -16.48 7.05 0.32
CA HIS A 40 -17.47 8.12 0.46
C HIS A 40 -16.89 9.26 1.31
N VAL A 41 -16.10 10.13 0.67
CA VAL A 41 -15.39 11.24 1.31
C VAL A 41 -15.66 12.53 0.54
N ALA A 42 -15.99 13.61 1.25
CA ALA A 42 -16.12 14.93 0.64
C ALA A 42 -14.74 15.54 0.39
N VAL A 43 -14.52 16.09 -0.80
CA VAL A 43 -13.31 16.82 -1.18
C VAL A 43 -13.65 18.29 -1.49
N PRO A 44 -12.73 19.25 -1.28
CA PRO A 44 -11.33 19.08 -0.84
C PRO A 44 -11.19 18.74 0.65
N LEU A 45 -10.12 18.01 1.00
CA LEU A 45 -9.77 17.72 2.38
C LEU A 45 -9.07 18.92 3.04
N THR A 46 -9.37 19.15 4.31
CA THR A 46 -8.67 20.11 5.15
C THR A 46 -7.25 19.62 5.49
N SER A 47 -6.40 20.53 5.99
CA SER A 47 -5.04 20.17 6.40
C SER A 47 -5.00 19.12 7.51
N ASP A 48 -5.94 19.18 8.46
CA ASP A 48 -6.02 18.21 9.57
C ASP A 48 -6.46 16.82 9.09
N GLU A 49 -7.38 16.78 8.13
CA GLU A 49 -7.83 15.55 7.50
C GLU A 49 -6.73 14.87 6.68
N LEU A 50 -5.95 15.67 5.93
CA LEU A 50 -4.75 15.18 5.25
C LEU A 50 -3.74 14.63 6.24
N GLU A 51 -3.54 15.29 7.37
CA GLU A 51 -2.60 14.83 8.40
C GLU A 51 -3.06 13.52 9.07
N LEU A 52 -4.36 13.35 9.30
CA LEU A 52 -4.93 12.09 9.77
C LEU A 52 -4.60 10.93 8.81
N LEU A 53 -4.77 11.15 7.50
CA LEU A 53 -4.43 10.14 6.49
C LEU A 53 -2.93 9.87 6.43
N ARG A 54 -2.07 10.89 6.59
CA ARG A 54 -0.61 10.68 6.68
C ARG A 54 -0.22 9.83 7.87
N GLN A 55 -0.84 10.05 9.03
CA GLN A 55 -0.59 9.24 10.24
C GLN A 55 -0.97 7.78 10.02
N LEU A 56 -2.14 7.52 9.44
CA LEU A 56 -2.55 6.16 9.07
C LEU A 56 -1.56 5.55 8.07
N ARG A 57 -1.16 6.28 7.03
CA ARG A 57 -0.19 5.81 6.02
C ARG A 57 1.13 5.40 6.67
N SER A 58 1.71 6.27 7.50
CA SER A 58 2.95 6.00 8.22
C SER A 58 2.82 4.78 9.14
N PHE A 59 1.69 4.65 9.85
CA PHE A 59 1.41 3.49 10.69
C PHE A 59 1.35 2.18 9.89
N LEU A 60 0.58 2.13 8.80
CA LEU A 60 0.48 0.92 7.96
C LEU A 60 1.83 0.57 7.33
N ARG A 61 2.59 1.58 6.90
CA ARG A 61 3.95 1.40 6.37
C ARG A 61 4.88 0.70 7.37
N LEU A 62 4.85 1.12 8.63
CA LEU A 62 5.63 0.49 9.70
C LEU A 62 5.21 -0.98 9.94
N CYS A 63 3.91 -1.27 9.88
CA CYS A 63 3.41 -2.64 9.97
C CYS A 63 3.95 -3.50 8.82
N VAL A 64 3.90 -3.00 7.57
CA VAL A 64 4.44 -3.71 6.41
C VAL A 64 5.93 -3.97 6.53
N GLN A 65 6.72 -2.98 6.96
CA GLN A 65 8.17 -3.16 7.16
C GLN A 65 8.48 -4.31 8.12
N ARG A 66 7.71 -4.43 9.21
CA ARG A 66 7.86 -5.54 10.15
C ARG A 66 7.45 -6.88 9.57
N ILE A 67 6.36 -6.93 8.81
CA ILE A 67 5.91 -8.16 8.13
C ILE A 67 6.98 -8.63 7.14
N VAL A 68 7.53 -7.71 6.34
CA VAL A 68 8.61 -8.00 5.38
C VAL A 68 9.89 -8.45 6.09
N ALA A 69 10.15 -7.97 7.32
CA ALA A 69 11.23 -8.46 8.17
C ALA A 69 10.95 -9.83 8.82
N GLY A 70 9.82 -10.47 8.51
CA GLY A 70 9.46 -11.80 9.02
C GLY A 70 8.75 -11.79 10.38
N THR A 71 8.22 -10.63 10.82
CA THR A 71 7.55 -10.51 12.11
C THR A 71 6.11 -10.01 11.97
N LEU A 72 5.18 -10.73 12.60
CA LEU A 72 3.78 -10.28 12.75
C LEU A 72 3.72 -8.94 13.50
N PRO A 73 2.79 -8.02 13.17
CA PRO A 73 2.58 -6.78 13.91
C PRO A 73 2.55 -7.00 15.43
N SER A 74 3.17 -6.11 16.20
CA SER A 74 3.18 -6.21 17.65
C SER A 74 1.77 -6.08 18.22
N ARG A 75 1.55 -6.53 19.46
CA ARG A 75 0.27 -6.35 20.15
C ARG A 75 -0.20 -4.90 20.13
N GLN A 76 0.70 -3.95 20.39
CA GLN A 76 0.39 -2.52 20.34
C GLN A 76 -0.02 -2.06 18.94
N GLN A 77 0.60 -2.59 17.88
CA GLN A 77 0.20 -2.29 16.51
C GLN A 77 -1.15 -2.89 16.17
N VAL A 78 -1.47 -4.09 16.65
CA VAL A 78 -2.81 -4.69 16.48
C VAL A 78 -3.87 -3.84 17.20
N GLU A 79 -3.59 -3.41 18.44
CA GLU A 79 -4.48 -2.52 19.20
C GLU A 79 -4.68 -1.17 18.50
N GLU A 80 -3.63 -0.59 17.89
CA GLU A 80 -3.75 0.63 17.09
C GLU A 80 -4.54 0.42 15.79
N LEU A 81 -4.31 -0.68 15.08
CA LEU A 81 -5.07 -1.02 13.88
C LEU A 81 -6.57 -1.18 14.21
N ASN A 82 -6.89 -1.82 15.33
CA ASN A 82 -8.25 -1.94 15.83
C ASN A 82 -8.87 -0.57 16.19
N ARG A 83 -8.08 0.37 16.74
CA ARG A 83 -8.55 1.73 17.00
C ARG A 83 -8.91 2.46 15.70
N TRP A 84 -8.08 2.34 14.66
CA TRP A 84 -8.41 2.88 13.33
C TRP A 84 -9.70 2.29 12.77
N MET A 85 -9.85 0.95 12.77
CA MET A 85 -11.08 0.30 12.29
C MET A 85 -12.32 0.69 13.10
N ALA A 86 -12.18 0.90 14.41
CA ALA A 86 -13.30 1.31 15.28
C ALA A 86 -13.84 2.72 14.96
N THR A 87 -13.07 3.59 14.29
CA THR A 87 -13.52 4.94 13.92
C THR A 87 -14.65 4.97 12.88
N GLY A 88 -14.84 3.88 12.15
CA GLY A 88 -15.84 3.76 11.08
C GLY A 88 -16.66 2.49 11.22
N PRO A 89 -17.66 2.45 12.12
CA PRO A 89 -18.50 1.27 12.28
C PRO A 89 -19.28 0.97 11.00
N VAL A 90 -19.40 -0.32 10.69
CA VAL A 90 -20.03 -0.84 9.48
C VAL A 90 -21.21 -1.76 9.81
N ILE A 91 -22.20 -1.77 8.93
CA ILE A 91 -23.29 -2.74 8.90
C ILE A 91 -22.89 -3.85 7.93
N ARG A 92 -23.02 -5.10 8.37
CA ARG A 92 -22.75 -6.28 7.54
C ARG A 92 -23.96 -6.60 6.66
N GLN A 93 -23.71 -6.80 5.38
CA GLN A 93 -24.73 -7.17 4.40
C GLN A 93 -24.22 -8.33 3.54
N LEU A 94 -25.03 -9.39 3.38
CA LEU A 94 -24.76 -10.41 2.38
C LEU A 94 -25.20 -9.90 1.00
N LYS A 95 -24.27 -9.81 0.06
CA LYS A 95 -24.54 -9.55 -1.36
C LYS A 95 -24.31 -10.82 -2.16
N ILE A 96 -25.02 -10.97 -3.26
CA ILE A 96 -24.80 -12.04 -4.24
C ILE A 96 -24.15 -11.38 -5.46
N GLU A 97 -22.95 -11.81 -5.82
CA GLU A 97 -22.26 -11.37 -7.03
C GLU A 97 -22.85 -12.01 -8.29
N GLU A 98 -22.49 -11.50 -9.47
CA GLU A 98 -23.02 -11.99 -10.76
C GLU A 98 -22.79 -13.49 -10.98
N ASP A 99 -21.70 -14.03 -10.42
CA ASP A 99 -21.31 -15.44 -10.48
C ASP A 99 -22.06 -16.35 -9.47
N GLN A 100 -23.10 -15.83 -8.81
CA GLN A 100 -23.88 -16.50 -7.76
C GLN A 100 -23.09 -16.79 -6.48
N LYS A 101 -21.96 -16.13 -6.28
CA LYS A 101 -21.20 -16.23 -5.04
C LYS A 101 -21.73 -15.24 -4.00
N GLY A 102 -21.97 -15.74 -2.78
CA GLY A 102 -22.29 -14.89 -1.64
C GLY A 102 -21.03 -14.22 -1.09
N VAL A 103 -21.05 -12.89 -1.01
CA VAL A 103 -19.97 -12.08 -0.43
C VAL A 103 -20.48 -11.21 0.70
N LEU A 104 -19.70 -11.13 1.78
CA LEU A 104 -20.00 -10.24 2.89
C LEU A 104 -19.51 -8.84 2.55
N SER A 105 -20.44 -7.90 2.41
CA SER A 105 -20.17 -6.48 2.20
C SER A 105 -20.33 -5.72 3.52
N TYR A 106 -19.55 -4.64 3.67
CA TYR A 106 -19.53 -3.80 4.85
C TYR A 106 -19.95 -2.38 4.44
N ILE A 107 -21.09 -1.91 4.95
CA ILE A 107 -21.63 -0.58 4.63
C ILE A 107 -21.31 0.36 5.78
N PRO A 108 -20.59 1.47 5.55
CA PRO A 108 -20.35 2.46 6.59
C PRO A 108 -21.66 3.00 7.18
N GLN A 109 -21.78 2.98 8.52
CA GLN A 109 -22.95 3.54 9.19
C GLN A 109 -22.98 5.07 9.09
N ASN A 110 -21.80 5.69 9.15
CA ASN A 110 -21.62 7.14 8.98
C ASN A 110 -20.54 7.37 7.91
N PRO A 111 -20.92 7.54 6.62
CA PRO A 111 -19.97 7.85 5.56
C PRO A 111 -19.18 9.14 5.85
N GLY A 112 -17.92 9.18 5.41
CA GLY A 112 -17.01 10.29 5.67
C GLY A 112 -15.56 9.84 5.77
N LEU A 113 -14.66 10.76 6.13
CA LEU A 113 -13.23 10.49 6.19
C LEU A 113 -12.87 9.40 7.21
N GLN A 114 -13.48 9.41 8.39
CA GLN A 114 -13.23 8.40 9.43
C GLN A 114 -13.65 7.01 8.94
N ALA A 115 -14.77 6.90 8.23
CA ALA A 115 -15.20 5.65 7.61
C ALA A 115 -14.21 5.18 6.54
N ALA A 116 -13.70 6.09 5.70
CA ALA A 116 -12.69 5.75 4.71
C ALA A 116 -11.35 5.32 5.34
N ALA A 117 -10.91 5.99 6.41
CA ALA A 117 -9.72 5.60 7.16
C ALA A 117 -9.89 4.22 7.82
N ALA A 118 -11.07 3.94 8.38
CA ALA A 118 -11.41 2.63 8.93
C ALA A 118 -11.45 1.54 7.84
N GLU A 119 -11.97 1.83 6.65
CA GLU A 119 -12.01 0.90 5.52
C GLU A 119 -10.61 0.59 4.98
N ILE A 120 -9.73 1.61 4.87
CA ILE A 120 -8.32 1.42 4.54
C ILE A 120 -7.64 0.50 5.56
N ALA A 121 -7.82 0.77 6.86
CA ALA A 121 -7.29 -0.07 7.93
C ALA A 121 -7.88 -1.50 7.89
N GLY A 122 -9.17 -1.63 7.62
CA GLY A 122 -9.88 -2.90 7.48
C GLY A 122 -9.36 -3.73 6.31
N SER A 123 -9.13 -3.11 5.15
CA SER A 123 -8.55 -3.79 3.98
C SER A 123 -7.12 -4.29 4.25
N PHE A 124 -6.34 -3.56 5.06
CA PHE A 124 -5.02 -4.02 5.51
C PHE A 124 -5.13 -5.21 6.48
N ALA A 125 -6.06 -5.13 7.45
CA ALA A 125 -6.33 -6.23 8.38
C ALA A 125 -6.80 -7.49 7.64
N GLN A 126 -7.64 -7.34 6.63
CA GLN A 126 -8.10 -8.43 5.77
C GLN A 126 -6.93 -9.05 4.99
N ALA A 127 -6.01 -8.24 4.46
CA ALA A 127 -4.80 -8.75 3.80
C ALA A 127 -3.89 -9.55 4.74
N ILE A 128 -3.86 -9.20 6.04
CA ILE A 128 -3.14 -9.98 7.07
C ILE A 128 -3.89 -11.28 7.40
N GLU A 129 -5.22 -11.23 7.51
CA GLU A 129 -6.06 -12.37 7.91
C GLU A 129 -6.16 -13.44 6.83
N GLN A 130 -6.45 -13.03 5.59
CA GLN A 130 -6.67 -13.93 4.46
C GLN A 130 -5.36 -14.29 3.75
N GLY A 131 -4.34 -13.45 3.91
CA GLY A 131 -3.13 -13.50 3.13
C GLY A 131 -2.02 -14.34 3.73
N GLU A 132 -1.06 -14.69 2.89
CA GLU A 132 0.22 -15.18 3.37
C GLU A 132 1.11 -13.96 3.65
N LEU A 133 1.54 -13.76 4.89
CA LEU A 133 2.45 -12.68 5.28
C LEU A 133 3.72 -12.62 4.42
N SER A 134 4.17 -13.78 3.95
CA SER A 134 5.29 -13.93 3.04
C SER A 134 5.05 -13.33 1.65
N ARG A 135 3.86 -12.82 1.32
CA ARG A 135 3.55 -12.12 0.07
C ARG A 135 3.63 -10.61 0.19
N PHE A 136 3.63 -10.05 1.41
CA PHE A 136 3.91 -8.64 1.58
C PHE A 136 5.35 -8.36 1.16
N ARG A 137 5.53 -7.31 0.36
CA ARG A 137 6.82 -6.94 -0.22
C ARG A 137 6.99 -5.43 -0.24
N ILE A 138 8.25 -5.03 -0.15
CA ILE A 138 8.72 -3.70 -0.51
C ILE A 138 9.67 -3.89 -1.68
N CYS A 139 9.54 -3.07 -2.72
CA CYS A 139 10.37 -3.14 -3.91
C CYS A 139 11.87 -3.11 -3.55
N THR A 140 12.64 -4.07 -4.06
CA THR A 140 14.09 -4.18 -3.79
C THR A 140 14.91 -3.09 -4.51
N ASN A 141 14.30 -2.28 -5.38
CA ASN A 141 14.95 -1.08 -5.89
C ASN A 141 15.00 -0.02 -4.77
N PRO A 142 16.19 0.36 -4.27
CA PRO A 142 16.32 1.25 -3.11
C PRO A 142 15.70 2.64 -3.33
N ASP A 143 15.56 3.06 -4.59
CA ASP A 143 14.97 4.35 -4.96
C ASP A 143 13.44 4.33 -5.02
N CYS A 144 12.82 3.13 -5.05
CA CYS A 144 11.40 2.98 -5.36
C CYS A 144 10.54 2.81 -4.11
N LEU A 145 10.95 1.93 -3.19
CA LEU A 145 10.26 1.64 -1.93
C LEU A 145 8.76 1.28 -2.05
N TRP A 146 8.24 1.00 -3.24
CA TRP A 146 6.83 0.66 -3.46
C TRP A 146 6.44 -0.59 -2.68
N VAL A 147 5.33 -0.53 -1.95
CA VAL A 147 4.74 -1.66 -1.24
C VAL A 147 3.81 -2.41 -2.17
N TYR A 148 3.83 -3.73 -2.13
CA TYR A 148 2.91 -4.55 -2.91
C TYR A 148 2.68 -5.89 -2.23
N TYR A 149 1.59 -6.53 -2.61
CA TYR A 149 1.35 -7.93 -2.31
C TYR A 149 1.70 -8.80 -3.53
N ASP A 150 2.58 -9.78 -3.35
CA ASP A 150 2.99 -10.69 -4.42
C ASP A 150 1.87 -11.70 -4.70
N ASP A 151 1.02 -11.34 -5.65
CA ASP A 151 -0.08 -12.13 -6.19
C ASP A 151 0.37 -13.27 -7.13
N THR A 152 1.67 -13.34 -7.47
CA THR A 152 2.16 -14.35 -8.40
C THR A 152 2.16 -15.75 -7.79
N ARG A 153 2.10 -16.75 -8.66
CA ARG A 153 2.13 -18.16 -8.26
C ARG A 153 3.40 -18.53 -7.49
N ASN A 154 4.55 -18.01 -7.93
CA ASN A 154 5.87 -18.44 -7.43
C ASN A 154 6.40 -17.58 -6.27
N ARG A 155 5.70 -16.49 -5.89
CA ARG A 155 6.01 -15.64 -4.71
C ARG A 155 7.42 -15.04 -4.71
N SER A 156 7.97 -14.89 -5.91
CA SER A 156 9.38 -14.56 -6.14
C SER A 156 9.58 -13.17 -6.72
N LYS A 157 8.52 -12.34 -6.83
CA LYS A 157 8.68 -10.95 -7.28
C LYS A 157 9.60 -10.22 -6.29
N ARG A 158 10.66 -9.64 -6.84
CA ARG A 158 11.61 -8.78 -6.11
C ARG A 158 11.35 -7.29 -6.30
N TYR A 159 10.60 -6.95 -7.35
CA TYR A 159 10.32 -5.58 -7.75
C TYR A 159 8.81 -5.43 -7.91
N CYS A 160 8.32 -4.21 -7.69
CA CYS A 160 6.89 -3.90 -7.82
C CYS A 160 6.36 -4.19 -9.23
N ASP A 161 7.17 -3.89 -10.25
CA ASP A 161 6.86 -4.18 -11.64
C ASP A 161 8.13 -4.61 -12.40
N ASP A 162 8.01 -5.68 -13.17
CA ASP A 162 9.12 -6.28 -13.91
C ASP A 162 9.56 -5.44 -15.11
N LYS A 163 8.63 -4.71 -15.75
CA LYS A 163 8.91 -3.85 -16.91
C LYS A 163 9.51 -2.50 -16.48
N MET A 164 9.24 -2.04 -15.26
CA MET A 164 9.78 -0.83 -14.67
C MET A 164 11.03 -1.13 -13.81
N CYS A 165 10.85 -1.35 -12.51
CA CYS A 165 11.94 -1.55 -11.56
C CYS A 165 12.77 -2.79 -11.89
N GLY A 166 12.13 -3.90 -12.33
CA GLY A 166 12.84 -5.11 -12.73
C GLY A 166 13.82 -4.86 -13.88
N ASN A 167 13.35 -4.22 -14.94
CA ASN A 167 14.18 -3.88 -16.10
C ASN A 167 15.27 -2.86 -15.74
N LEU A 168 14.95 -1.81 -14.98
CA LEU A 168 15.94 -0.81 -14.55
C LEU A 168 17.07 -1.45 -13.75
N MET A 169 16.74 -2.31 -12.78
CA MET A 169 17.75 -2.98 -11.96
C MET A 169 18.57 -3.99 -12.77
N LYS A 170 17.98 -4.65 -13.76
CA LYS A 170 18.71 -5.50 -14.72
C LYS A 170 19.74 -4.69 -15.52
N VAL A 171 19.35 -3.52 -16.04
CA VAL A 171 20.23 -2.63 -16.80
C VAL A 171 21.35 -2.07 -15.92
N ARG A 172 21.04 -1.59 -14.71
CA ARG A 172 22.04 -1.09 -13.74
C ARG A 172 23.09 -2.16 -13.43
N ARG A 173 22.65 -3.40 -13.14
CA ARG A 173 23.56 -4.53 -12.88
C ARG A 173 24.44 -4.88 -14.08
N PHE A 174 23.89 -4.85 -15.30
CA PHE A 174 24.67 -5.09 -16.52
C PHE A 174 25.75 -4.02 -16.74
N ARG A 175 25.42 -2.74 -16.55
CA ARG A 175 26.37 -1.62 -16.66
C ARG A 175 27.48 -1.70 -15.60
N ALA A 176 27.13 -2.02 -14.36
CA ALA A 176 28.11 -2.19 -13.28
C ALA A 176 29.12 -3.29 -13.58
N LYS A 177 28.67 -4.45 -14.10
CA LYS A 177 29.55 -5.54 -14.53
C LYS A 177 30.48 -5.12 -15.69
N LYS A 178 29.95 -4.40 -16.68
CA LYS A 178 30.78 -3.89 -17.79
C LYS A 178 31.87 -2.94 -17.29
N LYS A 179 31.55 -2.03 -16.37
CA LYS A 179 32.53 -1.09 -15.80
C LYS A 179 33.66 -1.83 -15.06
N GLN A 180 33.31 -2.85 -14.27
CA GLN A 180 34.29 -3.69 -13.56
C GLN A 180 35.19 -4.50 -14.51
N GLN A 181 34.67 -4.91 -15.69
CA GLN A 181 35.47 -5.61 -16.71
C GLN A 181 36.35 -4.67 -17.54
N SER A 182 35.99 -3.39 -17.64
CA SER A 182 36.77 -2.36 -18.34
C SER A 182 37.82 -1.67 -17.47
N GLU A 183 37.83 -1.91 -16.14
CA GLU A 183 38.87 -1.49 -15.21
C GLU A 183 39.75 -2.71 -14.85
N PRO A 184 40.70 -3.15 -15.72
CA PRO A 184 41.71 -4.12 -15.29
C PRO A 184 42.58 -3.48 -14.20
N GLY A 185 42.92 -4.28 -13.18
CA GLY A 185 43.50 -3.85 -11.91
C GLY A 185 44.61 -2.80 -12.01
N LYS A 186 44.54 -1.82 -11.11
CA LYS A 186 45.72 -1.09 -10.63
C LYS A 186 46.59 -2.02 -9.79
#